data_AF-A0A6N6S2I5-F1
#
_entry.id   AF-A0A6N6S2I5-F1
#
_cell.length_a   1.000
_cell.length_b   1.000
_cell.length_c   1.000
_cell.angle_alpha   90.00
_cell.angle_beta   90.00
_cell.angle_gamma   90.00
#
_symmetry.space_group_name_H-M   'P 1'
#
loop_
_entity.id
_entity.type
_entity.pdbx_description
1 polymer ?
#
loop_
_entity_poly.entity_id
_entity_poly.type
_entity_poly.pdbx_seq_one_letter_code
_entity_poly.pdbx_strand_id
1 'polypeptide(L)'
;MSTLYRYLKWDGRQPEFGLDSGDFFSEMSDYLMEGWTPDEAYEWILKQGLKGQKTKVMGIDGLRSELASWRQKAYEKYNPGSALDGIKSELDEIVSRELSHVKNTLPADSPESEERERFLSSLDPKPARAIESLSGYEFLDGEAERRFRALLGRLEDIKKAERFIKRFGEKFTGDAQMDLDSLLELIDRLE
;
A
#
# COMPACT_ATOMS: atom_id res chain seq x y z
N MET A 1 -22.30 -7.47 1.45
CA MET A 1 -21.35 -6.93 2.44
C MET A 1 -21.70 -5.48 2.68
N SER A 2 -22.16 -5.10 3.87
CA SER A 2 -22.50 -3.71 4.20
C SER A 2 -21.22 -2.98 4.58
N THR A 3 -20.79 -2.03 3.75
CA THR A 3 -19.64 -1.16 4.04
C THR A 3 -20.11 -0.07 4.99
N LEU A 4 -19.60 -0.09 6.23
CA LEU A 4 -19.86 0.96 7.22
C LEU A 4 -19.01 2.19 6.89
N TYR A 5 -19.66 3.26 6.45
CA TYR A 5 -19.03 4.57 6.24
C TYR A 5 -19.02 5.34 7.57
N ARG A 6 -17.83 5.74 8.02
CA ARG A 6 -17.67 6.59 9.21
C ARG A 6 -17.43 8.02 8.75
N TYR A 7 -18.44 8.87 8.93
CA TYR A 7 -18.32 10.30 8.65
C TYR A 7 -17.67 11.01 9.84
N LEU A 8 -16.70 11.87 9.55
CA LEU A 8 -16.06 12.76 10.53
C LEU A 8 -16.59 14.19 10.31
N LYS A 9 -16.60 14.99 11.38
CA LYS A 9 -17.00 16.40 11.30
C LYS A 9 -15.92 17.18 10.54
N TRP A 10 -16.35 18.07 9.64
CA TRP A 10 -15.47 18.97 8.89
C TRP A 10 -14.56 19.79 9.82
N ASP A 11 -13.25 19.74 9.62
CA ASP A 11 -12.23 20.34 10.50
C ASP A 11 -11.80 21.75 10.07
N GLY A 12 -12.37 22.27 8.98
CA GLY A 12 -12.19 23.65 8.53
C GLY A 12 -10.87 23.94 7.82
N ARG A 13 -9.98 22.94 7.69
CA ARG A 13 -8.66 23.12 7.06
C ARG A 13 -8.66 22.82 5.56
N GLN A 14 -9.75 22.25 5.06
CA GLN A 14 -9.93 21.96 3.65
C GLN A 14 -10.33 23.24 2.88
N PRO A 15 -9.88 23.40 1.62
CA PRO A 15 -10.31 24.52 0.80
C PRO A 15 -11.84 24.59 0.75
N GLU A 16 -12.36 25.82 0.72
CA GLU A 16 -13.80 26.09 0.71
C GLU A 16 -14.45 25.29 -0.42
N PHE A 17 -15.36 24.38 -0.05
CA PHE A 17 -16.09 23.59 -1.01
C PHE A 17 -16.95 24.57 -1.81
N GLY A 18 -16.74 24.67 -3.14
CA GLY A 18 -17.40 25.65 -4.00
C GLY A 18 -18.90 25.37 -4.23
N LEU A 19 -19.63 25.03 -3.18
CA LEU A 19 -21.07 24.89 -3.16
C LEU A 19 -21.67 26.25 -2.86
N ASP A 20 -22.24 26.90 -3.88
CA ASP A 20 -23.17 28.00 -3.64
C ASP A 20 -24.51 27.45 -3.16
N SER A 21 -25.00 27.98 -2.04
CA SER A 21 -26.31 27.63 -1.50
C SER A 21 -27.45 27.95 -2.48
N GLY A 22 -27.31 29.01 -3.28
CA GLY A 22 -28.29 29.39 -4.31
C GLY A 22 -28.44 28.31 -5.38
N ASP A 23 -27.33 27.82 -5.92
CA ASP A 23 -27.31 26.74 -6.92
C ASP A 23 -27.95 25.44 -6.37
N PHE A 24 -27.70 25.09 -5.09
CA PHE A 24 -28.32 23.92 -4.46
C PHE A 24 -29.85 24.03 -4.36
N PHE A 25 -30.36 25.15 -3.82
CA PHE A 25 -31.80 25.33 -3.64
C PHE A 25 -32.54 25.48 -4.97
N SER A 26 -31.89 26.05 -6.00
CA SER A 26 -32.45 26.13 -7.35
C SER A 26 -32.67 24.74 -7.92
N GLU A 27 -31.63 23.90 -7.94
CA GLU A 27 -31.71 22.53 -8.46
C GLU A 27 -32.71 21.68 -7.66
N MET A 28 -32.73 21.83 -6.32
CA MET A 28 -33.70 21.14 -5.49
C MET A 28 -35.14 21.58 -5.80
N SER A 29 -35.37 22.87 -6.04
CA SER A 29 -36.69 23.40 -6.40
C SER A 29 -37.20 22.81 -7.71
N ASP A 30 -36.32 22.58 -8.68
CA ASP A 30 -36.69 21.97 -9.96
C ASP A 30 -37.20 20.53 -9.75
N TYR A 31 -36.49 19.71 -8.94
CA TYR A 31 -36.96 18.36 -8.59
C TYR A 31 -38.27 18.36 -7.79
N LEU A 32 -38.45 19.31 -6.87
CA LEU A 32 -39.71 19.46 -6.14
C LEU A 32 -40.87 19.80 -7.07
N MET A 33 -40.64 20.65 -8.08
CA MET A 33 -41.64 20.96 -9.11
C MET A 33 -41.95 19.76 -10.02
N GLU A 34 -41.00 18.85 -10.21
CA GLU A 34 -41.21 17.56 -10.89
C GLU A 34 -41.96 16.53 -10.03
N GLY A 35 -42.31 16.86 -8.79
CA GLY A 35 -43.10 16.03 -7.88
C GLY A 35 -42.28 15.11 -6.97
N TRP A 36 -40.96 15.31 -6.89
CA TRP A 36 -40.10 14.58 -5.97
C TRP A 36 -40.28 15.09 -4.54
N THR A 37 -40.05 14.21 -3.56
CA THR A 37 -39.96 14.66 -2.16
C THR A 37 -38.60 15.35 -1.89
N PRO A 38 -38.51 16.22 -0.87
CA PRO A 38 -37.25 16.87 -0.50
C PRO A 38 -36.11 15.87 -0.22
N ASP A 39 -36.40 14.74 0.41
CA ASP A 39 -35.41 13.70 0.70
C ASP A 39 -34.89 13.03 -0.58
N GLU A 40 -35.78 12.72 -1.53
CA GLU A 40 -35.41 12.12 -2.82
C GLU A 40 -34.58 13.09 -3.67
N ALA A 41 -34.97 14.36 -3.73
CA ALA A 41 -34.24 15.40 -4.45
C ALA A 41 -32.83 15.59 -3.85
N TYR A 42 -32.72 15.64 -2.52
CA TYR A 42 -31.44 15.74 -1.83
C TYR A 42 -30.53 14.53 -2.10
N GLU A 43 -31.05 13.31 -1.97
CA GLU A 43 -30.28 12.10 -2.28
C GLU A 43 -29.79 12.07 -3.72
N TRP A 44 -30.63 12.50 -4.66
CA TRP A 44 -30.29 12.54 -6.07
C TRP A 44 -29.17 13.54 -6.37
N ILE A 45 -29.31 14.76 -5.82
CA ILE A 45 -28.29 15.81 -5.91
C ILE A 45 -26.95 15.32 -5.33
N LEU A 46 -26.96 14.63 -4.18
CA LEU A 46 -25.75 14.06 -3.61
C LEU A 46 -25.11 12.98 -4.51
N LYS A 47 -25.93 12.11 -5.12
CA LYS A 47 -25.44 11.01 -5.98
C LYS A 47 -24.85 11.55 -7.28
N GLN A 48 -25.55 12.45 -7.96
CA GLN A 48 -25.17 12.97 -9.28
C GLN A 48 -24.23 14.18 -9.22
N GLY A 49 -24.32 14.97 -8.15
CA GLY A 49 -23.60 16.22 -7.98
C GLY A 49 -24.39 17.44 -8.47
N LEU A 50 -23.84 18.62 -8.23
CA LEU A 50 -24.44 19.89 -8.64
C LEU A 50 -23.69 20.49 -9.82
N LYS A 51 -24.44 20.98 -10.80
CA LYS A 51 -23.91 21.79 -11.89
C LYS A 51 -24.37 23.23 -11.67
N GLY A 52 -23.68 23.95 -10.80
CA GLY A 52 -23.91 25.37 -10.60
C GLY A 52 -23.42 26.21 -11.77
N GLN A 53 -23.83 27.49 -11.83
CA GLN A 53 -23.44 28.39 -12.92
C GLN A 53 -21.93 28.69 -12.92
N LYS A 54 -21.29 28.67 -11.74
CA LYS A 54 -19.86 28.97 -11.56
C LYS A 54 -19.04 27.78 -11.10
N THR A 55 -19.67 26.74 -10.55
CA THR A 55 -18.94 25.61 -9.97
C THR A 55 -19.66 24.30 -10.22
N LYS A 56 -18.90 23.30 -10.67
CA LYS A 56 -19.35 21.93 -10.81
C LYS A 56 -18.88 21.14 -9.60
N VAL A 57 -19.83 20.66 -8.82
CA VAL A 57 -19.60 19.76 -7.69
C VAL A 57 -19.84 18.34 -8.17
N MET A 58 -18.81 17.50 -8.06
CA MET A 58 -18.93 16.10 -8.44
C MET A 58 -19.78 15.35 -7.40
N GLY A 59 -20.77 14.59 -7.88
CA GLY A 59 -21.54 13.71 -7.02
C GLY A 59 -20.75 12.50 -6.56
N ILE A 60 -21.32 11.76 -5.61
CA ILE A 60 -20.72 10.53 -5.09
C ILE A 60 -20.43 9.53 -6.21
N ASP A 61 -21.33 9.40 -7.20
CA ASP A 61 -21.10 8.46 -8.30
C ASP A 61 -19.97 8.91 -9.23
N GLY A 62 -19.82 10.23 -9.44
CA GLY A 62 -18.69 10.80 -10.16
C GLY A 62 -17.37 10.51 -9.44
N LEU A 63 -17.32 10.78 -8.12
CA LEU A 63 -16.12 10.53 -7.31
C LEU A 63 -15.75 9.05 -7.29
N ARG A 64 -16.75 8.17 -7.21
CA ARG A 64 -16.55 6.72 -7.31
C ARG A 64 -16.01 6.31 -8.68
N SER A 65 -16.52 6.92 -9.75
CA SER A 65 -16.06 6.66 -11.12
C SER A 65 -14.61 7.11 -11.30
N GLU A 66 -14.26 8.31 -10.83
CA GLU A 66 -12.89 8.82 -10.89
C GLU A 66 -11.93 7.94 -10.07
N LEU A 67 -12.32 7.56 -8.86
CA LEU A 67 -11.54 6.64 -8.02
C LEU A 67 -11.39 5.26 -8.68
N ALA A 68 -12.44 4.75 -9.32
CA ALA A 68 -12.38 3.49 -10.06
C ALA A 68 -11.43 3.59 -11.27
N SER A 69 -11.51 4.67 -12.04
CA SER A 69 -10.61 4.93 -13.17
C SER A 69 -9.16 5.10 -12.71
N TRP A 70 -8.92 5.80 -11.60
CA TRP A 70 -7.60 5.94 -11.03
C TRP A 70 -7.02 4.59 -10.60
N ARG A 71 -7.81 3.76 -9.88
CA ARG A 71 -7.40 2.40 -9.49
C ARG A 71 -7.06 1.53 -10.69
N GLN A 72 -7.87 1.58 -11.74
CA GLN A 72 -7.62 0.84 -12.98
C GLN A 72 -6.29 1.24 -13.62
N LYS A 73 -6.02 2.55 -13.73
CA LYS A 73 -4.74 3.06 -14.24
C LYS A 73 -3.55 2.62 -13.39
N ALA A 74 -3.71 2.57 -12.07
CA ALA A 74 -2.67 2.08 -11.17
C ALA A 74 -2.37 0.59 -11.40
N TYR A 75 -3.40 -0.23 -11.56
CA TYR A 75 -3.29 -1.66 -11.85
C TYR A 75 -2.62 -1.94 -13.20
N GLU A 76 -2.92 -1.14 -14.22
CA GLU A 76 -2.35 -1.29 -15.56
C GLU A 76 -0.90 -0.80 -15.66
N LYS A 77 -0.49 0.12 -14.78
CA LYS A 77 0.82 0.77 -14.85
C LYS A 77 1.88 0.07 -14.02
N TYR A 78 1.59 -0.19 -12.74
CA TYR A 78 2.61 -0.56 -11.76
C TYR A 78 2.72 -2.07 -11.55
N ASN A 79 3.92 -2.53 -11.18
CA ASN A 79 4.19 -3.90 -10.75
C ASN A 79 4.60 -3.94 -9.26
N PRO A 80 3.66 -4.17 -8.33
CA PRO A 80 3.96 -4.29 -6.90
C PRO A 80 4.93 -5.43 -6.54
N GLY A 81 5.03 -6.46 -7.38
CA GLY A 81 5.94 -7.59 -7.13
C GLY A 81 7.41 -7.16 -7.11
N SER A 82 7.76 -6.16 -7.93
CA SER A 82 9.13 -5.62 -8.03
C SER A 82 9.59 -4.87 -6.78
N ALA A 83 8.66 -4.36 -5.96
CA ALA A 83 8.98 -3.59 -4.75
C ALA A 83 9.75 -4.39 -3.70
N LEU A 84 9.56 -5.71 -3.67
CA LEU A 84 10.26 -6.59 -2.75
C LEU A 84 11.57 -7.13 -3.32
N ASP A 85 11.84 -6.96 -4.62
CA ASP A 85 13.05 -7.52 -5.22
C ASP A 85 14.32 -6.86 -4.68
N GLY A 86 14.29 -5.54 -4.44
CA GLY A 86 15.38 -4.84 -3.77
C GLY A 86 15.65 -5.38 -2.35
N ILE A 87 14.60 -5.69 -1.60
CA ILE A 87 14.71 -6.27 -0.25
C ILE A 87 15.28 -7.69 -0.31
N LYS A 88 14.84 -8.51 -1.29
CA LYS A 88 15.40 -9.85 -1.50
C LYS A 88 16.89 -9.78 -1.82
N SER A 89 17.29 -8.92 -2.75
CA SER A 89 18.70 -8.73 -3.09
C SER A 89 19.52 -8.25 -1.89
N GLU A 90 19.00 -7.32 -1.10
CA GLU A 90 19.67 -6.85 0.12
C GLU A 90 19.85 -7.99 1.14
N LEU A 91 18.81 -8.81 1.33
CA LEU A 91 18.85 -9.97 2.21
C LEU A 91 19.86 -11.02 1.73
N ASP A 92 19.85 -11.33 0.43
CA ASP A 92 20.78 -12.29 -0.18
C ASP A 92 22.24 -11.83 -0.03
N GLU A 93 22.51 -10.53 -0.14
CA GLU A 93 23.83 -9.96 0.13
C GLU A 93 24.25 -10.12 1.59
N ILE A 94 23.35 -9.87 2.54
CA ILE A 94 23.62 -10.04 3.98
C ILE A 94 23.95 -11.51 4.27
N VAL A 95 23.15 -12.43 3.76
CA VAL A 95 23.34 -13.87 3.93
C VAL A 95 24.64 -14.34 3.28
N SER A 96 24.93 -13.91 2.05
CA SER A 96 26.16 -14.27 1.34
C SER A 96 27.41 -13.76 2.04
N ARG A 97 27.31 -12.58 2.64
CA ARG A 97 28.39 -11.98 3.42
C ARG A 97 28.64 -12.75 4.72
N GLU A 98 27.58 -13.06 5.46
CA GLU A 98 27.68 -13.88 6.68
C GLU A 98 28.26 -15.26 6.36
N LEU A 99 27.77 -15.94 5.31
CA LEU A 99 28.31 -17.23 4.87
C LEU A 99 29.81 -17.17 4.58
N SER A 100 30.26 -16.10 3.91
CA SER A 100 31.67 -15.89 3.61
C SER A 100 32.49 -15.64 4.88
N HIS A 101 31.92 -14.90 5.84
CA HIS A 101 32.58 -14.64 7.12
C HIS A 101 32.67 -15.90 8.01
N VAL A 102 31.60 -16.69 8.05
CA VAL A 102 31.54 -18.00 8.72
C VAL A 102 32.66 -18.90 8.18
N LYS A 103 32.77 -19.05 6.85
CA LYS A 103 33.80 -19.88 6.20
C LYS A 103 35.24 -19.42 6.47
N ASN A 104 35.45 -18.12 6.63
CA ASN A 104 36.77 -17.57 6.89
C ASN A 104 37.16 -17.62 8.38
N THR A 105 36.18 -17.58 9.29
CA THR A 105 36.40 -17.49 10.73
C THR A 105 36.42 -18.86 11.39
N LEU A 106 35.53 -19.76 10.98
CA LEU A 106 35.39 -21.10 11.54
C LEU A 106 36.12 -22.13 10.67
N PRO A 107 36.69 -23.20 11.28
CA PRO A 107 37.21 -24.33 10.51
C PRO A 107 36.08 -25.01 9.73
N ALA A 108 36.36 -25.38 8.47
CA ALA A 108 35.38 -25.99 7.56
C ALA A 108 34.76 -27.30 8.10
N ASP A 109 35.49 -28.06 8.91
CA ASP A 109 35.02 -29.32 9.52
C ASP A 109 34.39 -29.12 10.93
N SER A 110 34.13 -27.87 11.33
CA SER A 110 33.48 -27.62 12.62
C SER A 110 31.96 -27.86 12.53
N PRO A 111 31.34 -28.57 13.49
CA PRO A 111 29.89 -28.78 13.52
C PRO A 111 29.10 -27.47 13.51
N GLU A 112 29.65 -26.41 14.13
CA GLU A 112 29.05 -25.08 14.18
C GLU A 112 28.99 -24.42 12.79
N SER A 113 30.04 -24.55 11.98
CA SER A 113 30.04 -23.99 10.62
C SER A 113 28.98 -24.68 9.76
N GLU A 114 28.88 -26.01 9.82
CA GLU A 114 27.86 -26.75 9.07
C GLU A 114 26.42 -26.37 9.48
N GLU A 115 26.17 -26.20 10.77
CA GLU A 115 24.85 -25.80 11.28
C GLU A 115 24.46 -24.40 10.79
N ARG A 116 25.37 -23.43 10.88
CA ARG A 116 25.16 -22.06 10.39
C ARG A 116 24.92 -22.03 8.89
N GLU A 117 25.71 -22.76 8.10
CA GLU A 117 25.53 -22.82 6.65
C GLU A 117 24.19 -23.43 6.25
N ARG A 118 23.78 -24.52 6.90
CA ARG A 118 22.46 -25.14 6.68
C ARG A 118 21.33 -24.19 7.03
N PHE A 119 21.42 -23.50 8.17
CA PHE A 119 20.43 -22.53 8.59
C PHE A 119 20.29 -21.39 7.56
N LEU A 120 21.39 -20.75 7.17
CA LEU A 120 21.40 -19.66 6.19
C LEU A 120 20.92 -20.09 4.80
N SER A 121 21.16 -21.35 4.40
CA SER A 121 20.70 -21.90 3.12
C SER A 121 19.23 -22.35 3.12
N SER A 122 18.61 -22.49 4.31
CA SER A 122 17.22 -22.98 4.47
C SER A 122 16.19 -21.87 4.72
N LEU A 123 16.59 -20.61 4.54
CA LEU A 123 15.71 -19.45 4.72
C LEU A 123 14.51 -19.49 3.76
N ASP A 124 13.36 -18.97 4.22
CA ASP A 124 12.13 -18.90 3.42
C ASP A 124 12.33 -17.90 2.26
N PRO A 125 11.83 -18.18 1.04
CA PRO A 125 11.93 -17.24 -0.09
C PRO A 125 11.18 -15.93 0.12
N LYS A 126 10.33 -15.82 1.15
CA LYS A 126 9.62 -14.58 1.50
C LYS A 126 10.48 -13.73 2.44
N PRO A 127 10.78 -12.47 2.06
CA PRO A 127 11.60 -11.56 2.86
C PRO A 127 11.15 -11.43 4.31
N ALA A 128 9.85 -11.26 4.58
CA ALA A 128 9.37 -11.07 5.95
C ALA A 128 9.68 -12.28 6.84
N ARG A 129 9.47 -13.49 6.32
CA ARG A 129 9.72 -14.73 7.07
C ARG A 129 11.20 -15.01 7.25
N ALA A 130 12.01 -14.74 6.22
CA ALA A 130 13.45 -14.89 6.34
C ALA A 130 14.02 -13.92 7.39
N ILE A 131 13.55 -12.67 7.42
CA ILE A 131 13.94 -11.68 8.43
C ILE A 131 13.50 -12.13 9.83
N GLU A 132 12.28 -12.67 9.98
CA GLU A 132 11.82 -13.24 11.25
C GLU A 132 12.69 -14.40 11.72
N SER A 133 13.06 -15.33 10.83
CA SER A 133 13.97 -16.43 11.17
C SER A 133 15.36 -15.93 11.59
N LEU A 134 15.91 -14.95 10.88
CA LEU A 134 17.21 -14.35 11.18
C LEU A 134 17.22 -13.51 12.45
N SER A 135 16.05 -13.12 12.99
CA SER A 135 15.99 -12.31 14.22
C SER A 135 16.56 -13.01 15.46
N GLY A 136 16.55 -14.35 15.47
CA GLY A 136 17.18 -15.18 16.51
C GLY A 136 18.60 -15.64 16.17
N TYR A 137 19.16 -15.20 15.03
CA TYR A 137 20.48 -15.61 14.58
C TYR A 137 21.58 -14.69 15.12
N GLU A 138 22.65 -15.27 15.65
CA GLU A 138 23.82 -14.52 16.12
C GLU A 138 24.84 -14.35 14.99
N PHE A 139 24.87 -13.16 14.39
CA PHE A 139 25.81 -12.81 13.32
C PHE A 139 27.26 -12.74 13.82
N LEU A 140 28.18 -13.31 13.06
CA LEU A 140 29.62 -13.17 13.29
C LEU A 140 30.17 -11.91 12.63
N ASP A 141 29.61 -11.50 11.50
CA ASP A 141 30.00 -10.25 10.81
C ASP A 141 29.18 -9.05 11.32
N GLY A 142 29.87 -8.09 11.92
CA GLY A 142 29.25 -6.86 12.42
C GLY A 142 28.64 -5.97 11.33
N GLU A 143 29.11 -6.08 10.08
CA GLU A 143 28.51 -5.34 8.96
C GLU A 143 27.18 -5.97 8.50
N ALA A 144 27.14 -7.29 8.34
CA ALA A 144 25.92 -8.05 8.08
C ALA A 144 24.86 -7.80 9.16
N GLU A 145 25.24 -7.84 10.44
CA GLU A 145 24.34 -7.57 11.55
C GLU A 145 23.76 -6.14 11.49
N ARG A 146 24.59 -5.14 11.17
CA ARG A 146 24.14 -3.75 11.05
C ARG A 146 23.12 -3.57 9.93
N ARG A 147 23.38 -4.16 8.76
CA ARG A 147 22.44 -4.12 7.61
C ARG A 147 21.16 -4.87 7.93
N PHE A 148 21.25 -6.04 8.55
CA PHE A 148 20.10 -6.80 9.01
C PHE A 148 19.23 -6.01 9.99
N ARG A 149 19.84 -5.31 10.95
CA ARG A 149 19.10 -4.44 11.90
C ARG A 149 18.32 -3.33 11.20
N ALA A 150 18.85 -2.76 10.11
CA ALA A 150 18.12 -1.78 9.30
C ALA A 150 16.88 -2.41 8.62
N LEU A 151 17.01 -3.61 8.07
CA LEU A 151 15.88 -4.36 7.50
C LEU A 151 14.84 -4.75 8.57
N LEU A 152 15.30 -5.15 9.75
CA LEU A 152 14.43 -5.50 10.88
C LEU A 152 13.56 -4.30 11.30
N GLY A 153 14.10 -3.08 11.25
CA GLY A 153 13.35 -1.85 11.51
C GLY A 153 12.21 -1.61 10.51
N ARG A 154 12.29 -2.19 9.31
CA ARG A 154 11.27 -2.09 8.23
C ARG A 154 10.41 -3.35 8.11
N LEU A 155 10.48 -4.29 9.07
CA LEU A 155 9.77 -5.57 8.98
C LEU A 155 8.26 -5.39 8.82
N GLU A 156 7.65 -4.45 9.55
CA GLU A 156 6.21 -4.21 9.45
C GLU A 156 5.80 -3.65 8.08
N ASP A 157 6.64 -2.80 7.48
CA ASP A 157 6.44 -2.28 6.12
C ASP A 157 6.52 -3.40 5.08
N ILE A 158 7.54 -4.26 5.19
CA ILE A 158 7.72 -5.43 4.32
C ILE A 158 6.52 -6.38 4.44
N LYS A 159 6.04 -6.63 5.66
CA LYS A 159 4.83 -7.43 5.89
C LYS A 159 3.58 -6.78 5.29
N LYS A 160 3.44 -5.45 5.39
CA LYS A 160 2.32 -4.71 4.77
C LYS A 160 2.36 -4.86 3.26
N ALA A 161 3.53 -4.69 2.64
CA ALA A 161 3.75 -4.90 1.21
C ALA A 161 3.45 -6.35 0.79
N GLU A 162 3.96 -7.36 1.48
CA GLU A 162 3.68 -8.77 1.16
C GLU A 162 2.19 -9.12 1.23
N ARG A 163 1.48 -8.66 2.28
CA ARG A 163 0.03 -8.86 2.40
C ARG A 163 -0.73 -8.20 1.26
N PHE A 164 -0.32 -6.99 0.88
CA PHE A 164 -0.92 -6.28 -0.24
C PHE A 164 -0.69 -7.02 -1.56
N ILE A 165 0.54 -7.40 -1.87
CA ILE A 165 0.89 -8.16 -3.08
C ILE A 165 0.12 -9.49 -3.12
N LYS A 166 0.03 -10.20 -1.99
CA LYS A 166 -0.76 -11.44 -1.93
C LYS A 166 -2.25 -11.21 -2.22
N ARG A 167 -2.82 -10.09 -1.77
CA ARG A 167 -4.25 -9.81 -1.88
C ARG A 167 -4.65 -9.19 -3.22
N PHE A 168 -3.79 -8.35 -3.78
CA PHE A 168 -4.09 -7.53 -4.94
C PHE A 168 -3.17 -7.77 -6.14
N GLY A 169 -2.07 -8.50 -5.99
CA GLY A 169 -1.06 -8.70 -7.03
C GLY A 169 -1.62 -9.22 -8.34
N GLU A 170 -2.62 -10.12 -8.32
CA GLU A 170 -3.28 -10.63 -9.52
C GLU A 170 -4.02 -9.55 -10.34
N LYS A 171 -4.38 -8.43 -9.71
CA LYS A 171 -5.06 -7.32 -10.40
C LYS A 171 -4.07 -6.40 -11.10
N PHE A 172 -2.81 -6.40 -10.69
CA PHE A 172 -1.78 -5.59 -11.31
C PHE A 172 -1.23 -6.33 -12.53
N THR A 173 -1.33 -5.70 -13.69
CA THR A 173 -0.87 -6.24 -14.98
C THR A 173 0.24 -5.40 -15.59
N GLY A 174 0.58 -4.28 -14.95
CA GLY A 174 1.65 -3.39 -15.39
C GLY A 174 3.04 -3.96 -15.17
N ASP A 175 4.02 -3.32 -15.80
CA ASP A 175 5.43 -3.68 -15.77
C ASP A 175 6.31 -2.62 -15.08
N ALA A 176 5.76 -1.42 -14.80
CA ALA A 176 6.55 -0.35 -14.21
C ALA A 176 7.04 -0.75 -12.82
N GLN A 177 8.36 -0.81 -12.70
CA GLN A 177 9.03 -1.11 -11.45
C GLN A 177 8.74 -0.03 -10.40
N MET A 178 8.67 -0.45 -9.15
CA MET A 178 8.50 0.44 -8.02
C MET A 178 9.32 -0.06 -6.83
N ASP A 179 9.74 0.87 -5.97
CA ASP A 179 10.39 0.54 -4.70
C ASP A 179 9.35 0.30 -3.59
N LEU A 180 9.84 -0.14 -2.43
CA LEU A 180 9.01 -0.39 -1.26
C LEU A 180 8.24 0.87 -0.82
N ASP A 181 8.91 2.03 -0.79
CA ASP A 181 8.30 3.27 -0.31
C ASP A 181 7.17 3.75 -1.23
N SER A 182 7.36 3.68 -2.55
CA SER A 182 6.30 3.96 -3.53
C SER A 182 5.12 2.99 -3.40
N LEU A 183 5.39 1.72 -3.09
CA LEU A 183 4.33 0.75 -2.83
C LEU A 183 3.56 1.09 -1.56
N LEU A 184 4.22 1.51 -0.48
CA LEU A 184 3.55 1.93 0.74
C LEU A 184 2.64 3.14 0.50
N GLU A 185 3.12 4.15 -0.23
CA GLU A 185 2.30 5.29 -0.64
C GLU A 185 1.09 4.86 -1.48
N LEU A 186 1.28 3.90 -2.39
CA LEU A 186 0.19 3.34 -3.19
C LEU A 186 -0.86 2.68 -2.31
N ILE A 187 -0.43 1.90 -1.30
CA ILE A 187 -1.32 1.24 -0.35
C ILE A 187 -2.13 2.28 0.41
N ASP A 188 -1.49 3.33 0.93
CA ASP A 188 -2.16 4.37 1.70
C ASP A 188 -3.14 5.21 0.86
N ARG A 189 -2.92 5.30 -0.46
CA ARG A 189 -3.89 5.93 -1.38
C ARG A 189 -5.06 5.02 -1.77
N LEU A 190 -4.91 3.71 -1.58
CA LEU A 190 -5.93 2.71 -1.93
C LEU A 190 -6.83 2.34 -0.74
N GLU A 191 -6.36 2.53 0.50
CA GLU A 191 -7.10 2.38 1.75
C GLU A 191 -7.93 3.63 2.08
#